data_AF-A0A931CTN8-F1
#
_entry.id   AF-A0A931CTN8-F1
#
_cell.length_a   1.000
_cell.length_b   1.000
_cell.length_c   1.000
_cell.angle_alpha   90.00
_cell.angle_beta   90.00
_cell.angle_gamma   90.00
#
_symmetry.space_group_name_H-M   'P 1'
#
loop_
_entity.id
_entity.type
_entity.pdbx_description
1 polymer ?
#
loop_
_entity_poly.entity_id
_entity_poly.type
_entity_poly.pdbx_seq_one_letter_code
_entity_poly.pdbx_strand_id
1 'polypeptide(L)'
;MMVPELFKKWLPWRFLIRRVTGFYGFLDPVTLMARLRQFGKPSEVQEPIELLRAGLIFHARGLVNTRAIQYNLDWVWPFWVVKQFTPQDASFIPRGFSFSHINVTHRNWTAVGHPDLAAYPIIDPRGLVTPLFDAWSIDVWLMTKDNNLLLPSRQPSVVQTLDLSGELAVTTATEENSLSLVCTARVKMDTPAGPVMQMTARGSMQTDTGWLVVSIRPYNPEGIYFIDHIRYDDSRFVMNHTHEVHFGTVPEKVLFSTYDHGDVALDLDRPQSEDQAACPIGMATAAAFFPIGAKDATQIDIQVPLNQDTDVVSSNTGRPAAPASQMVSKTAALTIPDAGFQFLYDAAVRTLLLLSADEVVPGPYTYRRFWFRDACLMMNALLGLGLAKRCERLIQGFESRQKLSGYFQSQEGEWDSNGQVLWIAHRFAQCTGQGFSTSVFTSLMKGARWIVHKRRSKKDGKPHDGLLPAGFSAEHLGP
;
A
#
# COMPACT_ATOMS: atom_id res chain seq x y z
N MET A 1 -25.64 -24.25 21.85
CA MET A 1 -25.68 -25.71 22.00
C MET A 1 -24.31 -26.25 21.62
N MET A 2 -23.48 -26.55 22.62
CA MET A 2 -22.10 -27.02 22.47
C MET A 2 -22.09 -28.44 21.89
N VAL A 3 -21.48 -28.62 20.72
CA VAL A 3 -21.11 -29.95 20.23
C VAL A 3 -19.77 -30.32 20.87
N PRO A 4 -19.64 -31.43 21.61
CA PRO A 4 -18.41 -31.77 22.32
C PRO A 4 -17.25 -32.12 21.37
N GLU A 5 -16.07 -31.54 21.64
CA GLU A 5 -14.76 -31.82 21.03
C GLU A 5 -14.33 -33.30 21.03
N LEU A 6 -15.09 -34.19 21.69
CA LEU A 6 -14.83 -35.63 21.76
C LEU A 6 -15.15 -36.40 20.47
N PHE A 7 -16.01 -35.88 19.58
CA PHE A 7 -16.39 -36.60 18.34
C PHE A 7 -15.43 -36.40 17.15
N LYS A 8 -14.50 -35.42 17.20
CA LYS A 8 -13.52 -35.21 16.12
C LYS A 8 -12.37 -36.23 16.11
N LYS A 9 -12.15 -36.98 17.19
CA LYS A 9 -11.04 -37.95 17.31
C LYS A 9 -11.40 -39.37 16.82
N TRP A 10 -12.67 -39.66 16.55
CA TRP A 10 -13.14 -41.01 16.22
C TRP A 10 -13.57 -41.22 14.76
N LEU A 11 -13.75 -40.14 13.99
CA LEU A 11 -13.94 -40.27 12.54
C LEU A 11 -12.59 -40.42 11.84
N PRO A 12 -12.41 -41.40 10.94
CA PRO A 12 -11.17 -41.61 10.21
C PRO A 12 -11.09 -40.61 9.05
N TRP A 13 -11.09 -39.31 9.36
CA TRP A 13 -11.01 -38.21 8.39
C TRP A 13 -9.82 -38.38 7.44
N ARG A 14 -8.69 -38.88 7.97
CA ARG A 14 -7.51 -39.25 7.17
C ARG A 14 -7.81 -40.33 6.13
N PHE A 15 -8.65 -41.31 6.46
CA PHE A 15 -9.03 -42.39 5.54
C PHE A 15 -10.03 -41.92 4.49
N LEU A 16 -10.99 -41.07 4.88
CA LEU A 16 -11.97 -40.46 3.98
C LEU A 16 -11.30 -39.52 2.98
N ILE A 17 -10.42 -38.61 3.44
CA ILE A 17 -9.66 -37.71 2.55
C ILE A 17 -8.80 -38.52 1.57
N ARG A 18 -8.10 -39.54 2.06
CA ARG A 18 -7.21 -40.38 1.25
C ARG A 18 -7.96 -41.23 0.22
N ARG A 19 -9.19 -41.67 0.54
CA ARG A 19 -10.05 -42.44 -0.37
C ARG A 19 -10.70 -41.55 -1.44
N VAL A 20 -11.01 -40.30 -1.11
CA VAL A 20 -11.51 -39.31 -2.08
C VAL A 20 -10.39 -38.87 -3.03
N THR A 21 -9.16 -38.69 -2.54
CA THR A 21 -8.03 -38.23 -3.38
C THR A 21 -7.50 -39.33 -4.30
N GLY A 22 -7.53 -40.59 -3.84
CA GLY A 22 -7.17 -41.74 -4.68
C GLY A 22 -8.15 -42.00 -5.84
N PHE A 23 -9.39 -41.52 -5.77
CA PHE A 23 -10.41 -41.73 -6.80
C PHE A 23 -10.37 -40.67 -7.93
N TYR A 24 -9.84 -39.48 -7.65
CA TYR A 24 -9.78 -38.35 -8.59
C TYR A 24 -8.36 -38.04 -9.10
N GLY A 25 -7.38 -38.92 -8.87
CA GLY A 25 -6.00 -38.72 -9.34
C GLY A 25 -5.24 -37.59 -8.64
N PHE A 26 -5.73 -37.08 -7.51
CA PHE A 26 -5.04 -36.06 -6.72
C PHE A 26 -4.02 -36.69 -5.78
N LEU A 27 -2.85 -36.06 -5.65
CA LEU A 27 -1.88 -36.37 -4.60
C LEU A 27 -2.57 -36.31 -3.23
N ASP A 28 -2.40 -37.35 -2.40
CA ASP A 28 -2.90 -37.40 -1.03
C ASP A 28 -2.46 -36.12 -0.29
N PRO A 29 -3.38 -35.19 0.05
CA PRO A 29 -3.06 -33.87 0.58
C PRO A 29 -2.26 -33.93 1.87
N VAL A 30 -2.46 -34.99 2.66
CA VAL A 30 -1.73 -35.21 3.91
C VAL A 30 -0.31 -35.63 3.62
N THR A 31 -0.12 -36.54 2.66
CA THR A 31 1.21 -36.98 2.21
C THR A 31 1.94 -35.86 1.46
N LEU A 32 1.23 -35.07 0.64
CA LEU A 32 1.76 -33.91 -0.05
C LEU A 32 2.17 -32.83 0.94
N MET A 33 1.33 -32.46 1.90
CA MET A 33 1.66 -31.50 2.96
C MET A 33 2.83 -31.99 3.83
N ALA A 34 2.87 -33.29 4.17
CA ALA A 34 3.98 -33.87 4.91
C ALA A 34 5.30 -33.84 4.13
N ARG A 35 5.26 -34.08 2.81
CA ARG A 35 6.42 -33.98 1.92
C ARG A 35 6.81 -32.52 1.63
N LEU A 36 5.84 -31.63 1.49
CA LEU A 36 6.05 -30.18 1.36
C LEU A 36 6.80 -29.64 2.58
N ARG A 37 6.40 -30.06 3.78
CA ARG A 37 7.11 -29.76 5.03
C ARG A 37 8.51 -30.37 5.13
N GLN A 38 8.88 -31.30 4.25
CA GLN A 38 10.21 -31.91 4.18
C GLN A 38 11.12 -31.28 3.10
N PHE A 39 10.58 -30.45 2.19
CA PHE A 39 11.41 -29.76 1.19
C PHE A 39 12.28 -28.65 1.81
N GLY A 40 12.04 -28.26 3.07
CA GLY A 40 12.97 -27.46 3.87
C GLY A 40 13.78 -28.33 4.84
N LYS A 41 15.03 -27.97 5.13
CA LYS A 41 15.74 -28.50 6.32
C LYS A 41 14.86 -28.27 7.55
N PRO A 42 14.91 -29.12 8.60
CA PRO A 42 14.12 -28.92 9.81
C PRO A 42 14.50 -27.59 10.47
N SER A 43 13.76 -26.54 10.11
CA SER A 43 13.73 -25.25 10.76
C SER A 43 12.73 -25.37 11.90
N GLU A 44 13.03 -24.74 13.04
CA GLU A 44 12.07 -24.66 14.16
C GLU A 44 10.81 -23.88 13.76
N VAL A 45 10.90 -23.06 12.71
CA VAL A 45 9.79 -22.29 12.13
C VAL A 45 9.67 -22.69 10.67
N GLN A 46 8.57 -23.36 10.31
CA GLN A 46 8.38 -23.91 8.97
C GLN A 46 7.97 -22.82 7.98
N GLU A 47 6.98 -21.97 8.32
CA GLU A 47 6.56 -20.77 7.59
C GLU A 47 5.86 -19.82 8.57
N PRO A 48 6.09 -18.49 8.52
CA PRO A 48 5.46 -17.56 9.46
C PRO A 48 3.95 -17.46 9.21
N ILE A 49 3.13 -17.58 10.27
CA ILE A 49 1.66 -17.51 10.16
C ILE A 49 1.22 -16.17 9.57
N GLU A 50 1.96 -15.10 9.85
CA GLU A 50 1.70 -13.75 9.34
C GLU A 50 1.83 -13.69 7.81
N LEU A 51 2.80 -14.41 7.23
CA LEU A 51 3.00 -14.51 5.79
C LEU A 51 1.99 -15.43 5.13
N LEU A 52 1.61 -16.53 5.78
CA LEU A 52 0.52 -17.38 5.30
C LEU A 52 -0.81 -16.63 5.23
N ARG A 53 -1.12 -15.83 6.26
CA ARG A 53 -2.33 -14.97 6.26
C ARG A 53 -2.25 -13.92 5.15
N ALA A 54 -1.09 -13.27 4.99
CA ALA A 54 -0.89 -12.29 3.92
C ALA A 54 -1.05 -12.94 2.53
N GLY A 55 -0.41 -14.08 2.29
CA GLY A 55 -0.50 -14.83 1.05
C GLY A 55 -1.92 -15.32 0.77
N LEU A 56 -2.66 -15.75 1.79
CA LEU A 56 -4.05 -16.17 1.63
C LEU A 56 -4.98 -15.01 1.25
N ILE A 57 -4.87 -13.85 1.90
CA ILE A 57 -5.63 -12.64 1.53
C ILE A 57 -5.27 -12.21 0.10
N PHE A 58 -3.98 -12.23 -0.23
CA PHE A 58 -3.47 -11.87 -1.54
C PHE A 58 -4.00 -12.80 -2.65
N HIS A 59 -4.00 -14.12 -2.45
CA HIS A 59 -4.58 -15.07 -3.41
C HIS A 59 -6.11 -15.03 -3.45
N ALA A 60 -6.78 -14.75 -2.33
CA ALA A 60 -8.23 -14.53 -2.32
C ALA A 60 -8.62 -13.31 -3.16
N ARG A 61 -7.90 -12.19 -3.01
CA ARG A 61 -8.00 -11.04 -3.92
C ARG A 61 -7.70 -11.43 -5.36
N GLY A 62 -6.67 -12.25 -5.57
CA GLY A 62 -6.33 -12.75 -6.88
C GLY A 62 -7.45 -13.55 -7.55
N LEU A 63 -8.28 -14.26 -6.79
CA LEU A 63 -9.47 -14.95 -7.32
C LEU A 63 -10.57 -13.98 -7.71
N VAL A 64 -10.81 -12.95 -6.90
CA VAL A 64 -11.75 -11.87 -7.23
C VAL A 64 -11.31 -11.17 -8.51
N ASN A 65 -10.04 -10.79 -8.59
CA ASN A 65 -9.42 -10.17 -9.77
C ASN A 65 -9.62 -11.04 -11.03
N THR A 66 -9.44 -12.36 -10.93
CA THR A 66 -9.69 -13.28 -12.05
C THR A 66 -11.13 -13.17 -12.57
N ARG A 67 -12.12 -13.08 -11.68
CA ARG A 67 -13.53 -12.99 -12.06
C ARG A 67 -13.95 -11.59 -12.49
N ALA A 68 -13.47 -10.56 -11.83
CA ALA A 68 -13.85 -9.19 -12.16
C ALA A 68 -13.20 -8.71 -13.45
N ILE A 69 -11.89 -8.93 -13.63
CA ILE A 69 -11.16 -8.32 -14.75
C ILE A 69 -11.36 -9.10 -16.04
N GLN A 70 -11.24 -10.43 -15.99
CA GLN A 70 -11.21 -11.26 -17.21
C GLN A 70 -12.50 -11.19 -18.03
N TYR A 71 -13.64 -10.99 -17.36
CA TYR A 71 -14.95 -10.94 -18.00
C TYR A 71 -15.38 -9.52 -18.38
N ASN A 72 -14.63 -8.49 -17.98
CA ASN A 72 -14.99 -7.09 -18.13
C ASN A 72 -13.81 -6.27 -18.69
N LEU A 73 -13.14 -6.78 -19.73
CA LEU A 73 -11.93 -6.15 -20.30
C LEU A 73 -12.19 -4.81 -21.00
N ASP A 74 -13.45 -4.51 -21.29
CA ASP A 74 -13.97 -3.26 -21.86
C ASP A 74 -14.02 -2.10 -20.84
N TRP A 75 -13.95 -2.40 -19.54
CA TRP A 75 -13.89 -1.40 -18.47
C TRP A 75 -12.60 -0.57 -18.54
N VAL A 76 -12.60 0.59 -17.88
CA VAL A 76 -11.36 1.32 -17.65
C VAL A 76 -10.63 0.68 -16.48
N TRP A 77 -9.42 0.21 -16.70
CA TRP A 77 -8.66 -0.53 -15.70
C TRP A 77 -7.40 0.23 -15.27
N PRO A 78 -6.87 -0.06 -14.06
CA PRO A 78 -5.61 0.54 -13.62
C PRO A 78 -4.47 0.08 -14.53
N PHE A 79 -3.37 0.85 -14.55
CA PHE A 79 -2.29 0.65 -15.51
C PHE A 79 -1.73 -0.78 -15.52
N TRP A 80 -1.54 -1.38 -14.35
CA TRP A 80 -1.02 -2.74 -14.24
C TRP A 80 -1.92 -3.79 -14.91
N VAL A 81 -3.24 -3.62 -14.86
CA VAL A 81 -4.19 -4.52 -15.53
C VAL A 81 -4.11 -4.34 -17.04
N VAL A 82 -4.11 -3.09 -17.52
CA VAL A 82 -3.96 -2.81 -18.96
C VAL A 82 -2.72 -3.50 -19.52
N LYS A 83 -1.63 -3.50 -18.73
CA LYS A 83 -0.35 -4.10 -19.11
C LYS A 83 -0.33 -5.62 -19.00
N GLN A 84 -0.76 -6.20 -17.88
CA GLN A 84 -0.73 -7.65 -17.69
C GLN A 84 -1.73 -8.42 -18.57
N PHE A 85 -2.79 -7.76 -19.05
CA PHE A 85 -3.84 -8.38 -19.87
C PHE A 85 -3.70 -8.10 -21.37
N THR A 86 -2.70 -7.34 -21.81
CA THR A 86 -2.41 -7.07 -23.23
C THR A 86 -1.32 -8.02 -23.75
N PRO A 87 -1.61 -8.97 -24.66
CA PRO A 87 -0.64 -9.99 -25.09
C PRO A 87 0.65 -9.46 -25.72
N GLN A 88 0.61 -8.27 -26.31
CA GLN A 88 1.76 -7.63 -26.95
C GLN A 88 2.65 -6.86 -25.97
N ASP A 89 2.21 -6.66 -24.72
CA ASP A 89 2.98 -5.94 -23.72
C ASP A 89 4.03 -6.84 -23.06
N ALA A 90 5.21 -6.29 -22.76
CA ALA A 90 6.28 -7.03 -22.09
C ALA A 90 5.89 -7.49 -20.67
N SER A 91 4.86 -6.87 -20.09
CA SER A 91 4.31 -7.19 -18.76
C SER A 91 3.20 -8.24 -18.82
N PHE A 92 2.87 -8.77 -19.99
CA PHE A 92 1.80 -9.76 -20.15
C PHE A 92 2.04 -11.00 -19.30
N ILE A 93 1.01 -11.44 -18.56
CA ILE A 93 1.05 -12.66 -17.74
C ILE A 93 0.09 -13.72 -18.33
N PRO A 94 0.60 -14.88 -18.81
CA PRO A 94 -0.25 -15.93 -19.36
C PRO A 94 -1.26 -16.50 -18.35
N ARG A 95 -2.51 -16.68 -18.81
CA ARG A 95 -3.68 -16.99 -17.96
C ARG A 95 -4.05 -18.47 -17.89
N GLY A 96 -3.58 -19.30 -18.84
CA GLY A 96 -4.07 -20.67 -19.04
C GLY A 96 -3.84 -21.64 -17.87
N PHE A 97 -2.88 -21.33 -16.99
CA PHE A 97 -2.53 -22.18 -15.84
C PHE A 97 -2.50 -21.39 -14.52
N SER A 98 -2.83 -20.10 -14.52
CA SER A 98 -2.85 -19.30 -13.30
C SER A 98 -4.24 -19.37 -12.65
N PHE A 99 -4.29 -19.85 -11.42
CA PHE A 99 -5.54 -19.91 -10.65
C PHE A 99 -5.96 -18.53 -10.10
N SER A 100 -5.03 -17.60 -9.91
CA SER A 100 -5.26 -16.28 -9.32
C SER A 100 -4.52 -15.19 -10.08
N HIS A 101 -5.16 -14.03 -10.33
CA HIS A 101 -4.54 -12.87 -10.96
C HIS A 101 -4.19 -11.79 -9.94
N ILE A 102 -2.90 -11.63 -9.68
CA ILE A 102 -2.35 -10.65 -8.75
C ILE A 102 -1.52 -9.63 -9.51
N ASN A 103 -1.34 -8.44 -8.94
CA ASN A 103 -0.45 -7.47 -9.53
C ASN A 103 1.02 -7.88 -9.24
N VAL A 104 1.78 -8.15 -10.30
CA VAL A 104 3.21 -8.50 -10.25
C VAL A 104 4.06 -7.57 -11.10
N THR A 105 3.47 -6.52 -11.70
CA THR A 105 4.14 -5.57 -12.60
C THR A 105 3.77 -4.14 -12.24
N HIS A 106 4.57 -3.17 -12.68
CA HIS A 106 4.27 -1.74 -12.46
C HIS A 106 3.92 -1.38 -10.99
N ARG A 107 4.57 -2.05 -10.04
CA ARG A 107 4.38 -1.86 -8.59
C ARG A 107 5.22 -0.69 -8.04
N ASN A 108 5.54 0.25 -8.91
CA ASN A 108 6.28 1.47 -8.58
C ASN A 108 5.25 2.55 -8.27
N TRP A 109 4.74 2.57 -7.05
CA TRP A 109 3.76 3.56 -6.61
C TRP A 109 4.43 4.59 -5.72
N THR A 110 4.10 5.86 -5.97
CA THR A 110 4.68 6.97 -5.24
C THR A 110 3.71 7.39 -4.15
N ALA A 111 4.16 7.43 -2.89
CA ALA A 111 3.36 7.91 -1.78
C ALA A 111 3.54 9.41 -1.57
N VAL A 112 2.44 10.08 -1.21
CA VAL A 112 2.45 11.41 -0.61
C VAL A 112 2.00 11.29 0.84
N GLY A 113 2.32 12.29 1.65
CA GLY A 113 1.94 12.30 3.06
C GLY A 113 2.67 13.36 3.85
N HIS A 114 2.50 13.31 5.17
CA HIS A 114 3.13 14.25 6.08
C HIS A 114 4.08 13.52 7.05
N PRO A 115 5.26 14.08 7.38
CA PRO A 115 6.25 13.43 8.26
C PRO A 115 5.75 13.00 9.65
N ASP A 116 4.64 13.56 10.12
CA ASP A 116 4.01 13.27 11.42
C ASP A 116 2.60 12.65 11.28
N LEU A 117 2.24 12.17 10.08
CA LEU A 117 0.98 11.48 9.81
C LEU A 117 1.26 10.10 9.19
N ALA A 118 0.82 9.04 9.86
CA ALA A 118 0.96 7.67 9.36
C ALA A 118 -0.16 7.29 8.36
N ALA A 119 -0.44 8.17 7.38
CA ALA A 119 -1.38 7.93 6.29
C ALA A 119 -0.67 8.22 4.96
N TYR A 120 -0.77 7.27 4.02
CA TYR A 120 0.09 7.24 2.83
C TYR A 120 -0.74 7.06 1.55
N PRO A 121 -1.48 8.08 1.09
CA PRO A 121 -2.07 8.06 -0.25
C PRO A 121 -1.01 7.69 -1.29
N ILE A 122 -1.34 6.75 -2.18
CA ILE A 122 -0.44 6.29 -3.24
C ILE A 122 -0.96 6.68 -4.62
N ILE A 123 -0.01 6.99 -5.51
CA ILE A 123 -0.27 7.33 -6.91
C ILE A 123 0.47 6.32 -7.78
N ASP A 124 -0.25 5.69 -8.71
CA ASP A 124 0.34 4.76 -9.66
C ASP A 124 1.14 5.49 -10.77
N PRO A 125 1.90 4.77 -11.63
CA PRO A 125 2.70 5.40 -12.69
C PRO A 125 1.90 6.23 -13.71
N ARG A 126 0.57 6.08 -13.75
CA ARG A 126 -0.33 6.78 -14.68
C ARG A 126 -1.26 7.77 -13.96
N GLY A 127 -1.07 7.98 -12.66
CA GLY A 127 -1.80 9.00 -11.92
C GLY A 127 -3.07 8.53 -11.24
N LEU A 128 -3.37 7.22 -11.22
CA LEU A 128 -4.46 6.67 -10.43
C LEU A 128 -4.16 6.87 -8.95
N VAL A 129 -5.04 7.58 -8.24
CA VAL A 129 -4.83 7.93 -6.82
C VAL A 129 -5.62 6.97 -5.93
N THR A 130 -4.95 6.30 -5.00
CA THR A 130 -5.59 5.52 -3.93
C THR A 130 -5.41 6.28 -2.62
N PRO A 131 -6.44 7.02 -2.16
CA PRO A 131 -6.29 7.94 -1.04
C PRO A 131 -6.17 7.26 0.32
N LEU A 132 -6.89 6.15 0.51
CA LEU A 132 -6.98 5.40 1.76
C LEU A 132 -6.35 4.02 1.62
N PHE A 133 -5.91 3.44 2.73
CA PHE A 133 -5.27 2.14 2.73
C PHE A 133 -6.24 1.03 2.37
N ASP A 134 -5.79 0.18 1.43
CA ASP A 134 -6.56 -0.95 0.93
C ASP A 134 -7.98 -0.60 0.47
N ALA A 135 -8.17 0.60 -0.07
CA ALA A 135 -9.47 1.16 -0.44
C ALA A 135 -9.67 1.25 -1.97
N TRP A 136 -10.68 2.00 -2.39
CA TRP A 136 -10.98 2.36 -3.78
C TRP A 136 -10.03 3.44 -4.32
N SER A 137 -10.07 3.73 -5.63
CA SER A 137 -9.23 4.75 -6.28
C SER A 137 -10.03 5.86 -6.97
N ILE A 138 -9.39 7.02 -7.14
CA ILE A 138 -9.81 8.12 -8.00
C ILE A 138 -9.03 8.02 -9.31
N ASP A 139 -9.76 8.01 -10.42
CA ASP A 139 -9.20 8.18 -11.77
C ASP A 139 -9.68 9.51 -12.36
N VAL A 140 -8.88 10.11 -13.22
CA VAL A 140 -9.22 11.37 -13.88
C VAL A 140 -8.90 11.25 -15.35
N TRP A 141 -9.85 11.59 -16.20
CA TRP A 141 -9.71 11.53 -17.64
C TRP A 141 -10.36 12.74 -18.32
N LEU A 142 -10.05 12.94 -19.60
CA LEU A 142 -10.72 13.94 -20.43
C LEU A 142 -11.64 13.25 -21.42
N MET A 143 -12.77 13.88 -21.70
CA MET A 143 -13.76 13.42 -22.67
C MET A 143 -14.14 14.58 -23.60
N THR A 144 -13.95 14.43 -24.91
CA THR A 144 -14.47 15.40 -25.89
C THR A 144 -15.97 15.19 -26.10
N LYS A 145 -16.67 16.18 -26.67
CA LYS A 145 -18.10 16.03 -27.04
C LYS A 145 -18.37 14.91 -28.05
N ASP A 146 -17.36 14.50 -28.82
CA ASP A 146 -17.46 13.38 -29.77
C ASP A 146 -17.12 12.03 -29.09
N ASN A 147 -17.17 11.95 -27.76
CA ASN A 147 -16.85 10.77 -26.93
C ASN A 147 -15.43 10.24 -27.06
N ASN A 148 -14.47 11.06 -27.51
CA ASN A 148 -13.07 10.66 -27.47
C ASN A 148 -12.53 10.80 -26.04
N LEU A 149 -11.91 9.75 -25.52
CA LEU A 149 -11.43 9.66 -24.14
C LEU A 149 -9.91 9.66 -24.06
N LEU A 150 -9.33 10.61 -23.33
CA LEU A 150 -7.94 10.54 -22.87
C LEU A 150 -7.91 9.82 -21.52
N LEU A 151 -7.57 8.53 -21.55
CA LEU A 151 -7.47 7.67 -20.36
C LEU A 151 -5.99 7.44 -20.00
N PRO A 152 -5.46 7.98 -18.87
CA PRO A 152 -4.03 7.89 -18.55
C PRO A 152 -3.47 6.47 -18.52
N SER A 153 -4.25 5.49 -18.07
CA SER A 153 -3.83 4.07 -18.00
C SER A 153 -3.59 3.43 -19.36
N ARG A 154 -4.15 4.00 -20.44
CA ARG A 154 -4.01 3.51 -21.82
C ARG A 154 -2.96 4.29 -22.62
N GLN A 155 -2.43 5.38 -22.07
CA GLN A 155 -1.46 6.21 -22.78
C GLN A 155 -0.07 5.56 -22.81
N PRO A 156 0.65 5.65 -23.95
CA PRO A 156 1.98 5.07 -24.07
C PRO A 156 2.99 5.78 -23.15
N SER A 157 2.93 7.10 -23.09
CA SER A 157 3.83 7.95 -22.31
C SER A 157 3.05 8.86 -21.37
N VAL A 158 3.55 8.99 -20.14
CA VAL A 158 3.06 9.87 -19.08
C VAL A 158 4.29 10.36 -18.33
N VAL A 159 4.29 11.64 -17.96
CA VAL A 159 5.37 12.22 -17.17
C VAL A 159 4.90 12.35 -15.74
N GLN A 160 5.60 11.70 -14.80
CA GLN A 160 5.36 11.85 -13.38
C GLN A 160 6.57 12.51 -12.71
N THR A 161 6.33 13.53 -11.90
CA THR A 161 7.36 14.28 -11.17
C THR A 161 7.03 14.33 -9.68
N LEU A 162 8.06 14.29 -8.86
CA LEU A 162 7.97 14.43 -7.41
C LEU A 162 8.44 15.84 -7.03
N ASP A 163 7.53 16.65 -6.52
CA ASP A 163 7.84 18.00 -6.03
C ASP A 163 8.22 17.94 -4.55
N LEU A 164 9.42 18.45 -4.28
CA LEU A 164 10.07 18.45 -2.97
C LEU A 164 10.10 19.85 -2.33
N SER A 165 9.67 20.90 -3.05
CA SER A 165 9.86 22.31 -2.65
C SER A 165 9.02 22.73 -1.43
N GLY A 166 7.90 22.04 -1.18
CA GLY A 166 7.01 22.27 -0.04
C GLY A 166 6.52 20.95 0.56
N GLU A 167 5.20 20.81 0.68
CA GLU A 167 4.59 19.51 0.97
C GLU A 167 4.92 18.53 -0.15
N LEU A 168 5.21 17.27 0.21
CA LEU A 168 5.53 16.23 -0.77
C LEU A 168 4.34 16.05 -1.70
N ALA A 169 4.55 16.35 -2.98
CA ALA A 169 3.50 16.28 -3.99
C ALA A 169 3.95 15.48 -5.21
N VAL A 170 3.03 14.72 -5.78
CA VAL A 170 3.23 14.00 -7.03
C VAL A 170 2.40 14.67 -8.10
N THR A 171 3.04 15.05 -9.20
CA THR A 171 2.36 15.56 -10.39
C THR A 171 2.47 14.57 -11.52
N THR A 172 1.33 14.21 -12.11
CA THR A 172 1.23 13.33 -13.28
C THR A 172 0.65 14.14 -14.43
N ALA A 173 1.38 14.21 -15.54
CA ALA A 173 0.99 14.92 -16.75
C ALA A 173 0.84 13.94 -17.92
N THR A 174 -0.30 14.03 -18.60
CA THR A 174 -0.67 13.18 -19.74
C THR A 174 -1.15 14.07 -20.87
N GLU A 175 -0.63 13.85 -22.08
CA GLU A 175 -0.99 14.62 -23.26
C GLU A 175 -1.27 13.70 -24.44
N GLU A 176 -2.32 14.00 -25.19
CA GLU A 176 -2.67 13.32 -26.44
C GLU A 176 -3.33 14.32 -27.39
N ASN A 177 -2.72 14.55 -28.56
CA ASN A 177 -3.21 15.49 -29.56
C ASN A 177 -3.44 16.92 -28.98
N SER A 178 -4.69 17.37 -28.96
CA SER A 178 -5.14 18.68 -28.47
C SER A 178 -5.51 18.70 -26.98
N LEU A 179 -5.35 17.56 -26.28
CA LEU A 179 -5.82 17.32 -24.92
C LEU A 179 -4.62 17.24 -23.96
N SER A 180 -4.68 17.95 -22.84
CA SER A 180 -3.66 17.90 -21.79
C SER A 180 -4.31 17.80 -20.42
N LEU A 181 -3.89 16.79 -19.65
CA LEU A 181 -4.36 16.51 -18.29
C LEU A 181 -3.18 16.56 -17.32
N VAL A 182 -3.29 17.37 -16.29
CA VAL A 182 -2.30 17.48 -15.21
C VAL A 182 -3.00 17.27 -13.87
N CYS A 183 -2.54 16.28 -13.11
CA CYS A 183 -3.05 15.96 -11.78
C CYS A 183 -1.92 16.10 -10.77
N THR A 184 -2.14 16.86 -9.70
CA THR A 184 -1.19 17.00 -8.58
C THR A 184 -1.83 16.57 -7.28
N ALA A 185 -1.29 15.55 -6.62
CA ALA A 185 -1.75 15.06 -5.32
C ALA A 185 -0.74 15.38 -4.21
N ARG A 186 -1.22 15.70 -3.02
CA ARG A 186 -0.44 15.98 -1.80
C ARG A 186 -1.27 15.73 -0.55
N VAL A 187 -0.66 15.76 0.63
CA VAL A 187 -1.38 15.75 1.92
C VAL A 187 -1.27 17.11 2.58
N LYS A 188 -2.37 17.57 3.19
CA LYS A 188 -2.43 18.78 4.01
C LYS A 188 -2.93 18.45 5.41
N MET A 189 -2.22 18.95 6.42
CA MET A 189 -2.56 18.75 7.83
C MET A 189 -3.52 19.81 8.38
N ASP A 190 -3.30 21.08 8.01
CA ASP A 190 -4.01 22.21 8.59
C ASP A 190 -5.29 22.51 7.81
N THR A 191 -6.30 21.64 7.95
CA THR A 191 -7.66 21.93 7.47
C THR A 191 -8.67 21.88 8.61
N PRO A 192 -9.81 22.60 8.52
CA PRO A 192 -10.87 22.51 9.53
C PRO A 192 -11.40 21.10 9.76
N ALA A 193 -11.26 20.21 8.77
CA ALA A 193 -11.72 18.81 8.80
C ALA A 193 -10.64 17.81 9.27
N GLY A 194 -9.44 18.29 9.64
CA GLY A 194 -8.28 17.46 9.95
C GLY A 194 -7.40 17.19 8.72
N PRO A 195 -6.53 16.15 8.76
CA PRO A 195 -5.69 15.80 7.62
C PRO A 195 -6.51 15.35 6.42
N VAL A 196 -6.17 15.87 5.24
CA VAL A 196 -6.80 15.50 3.96
C VAL A 196 -5.73 15.20 2.91
N MET A 197 -6.04 14.25 2.03
CA MET A 197 -5.40 14.18 0.72
C MET A 197 -6.06 15.24 -0.15
N GLN A 198 -5.26 16.16 -0.69
CA GLN A 198 -5.71 17.13 -1.68
C GLN A 198 -5.15 16.75 -3.04
N MET A 199 -6.03 16.71 -4.04
CA MET A 199 -5.68 16.53 -5.44
C MET A 199 -6.25 17.70 -6.25
N THR A 200 -5.42 18.34 -7.06
CA THR A 200 -5.87 19.30 -8.06
C THR A 200 -5.78 18.62 -9.43
N ALA A 201 -6.87 18.62 -10.18
CA ALA A 201 -6.93 18.11 -11.54
C ALA A 201 -7.19 19.27 -12.51
N ARG A 202 -6.35 19.42 -13.53
CA ARG A 202 -6.47 20.44 -14.57
C ARG A 202 -6.51 19.77 -15.94
N GLY A 203 -7.63 19.93 -16.62
CA GLY A 203 -7.80 19.53 -18.02
C GLY A 203 -7.79 20.73 -18.94
N SER A 204 -7.12 20.64 -20.09
CA SER A 204 -7.19 21.67 -21.13
C SER A 204 -7.40 21.07 -22.52
N MET A 205 -8.12 21.82 -23.37
CA MET A 205 -8.45 21.44 -24.74
C MET A 205 -8.16 22.60 -25.70
N GLN A 206 -7.33 22.38 -26.71
CA GLN A 206 -6.95 23.45 -27.66
C GLN A 206 -8.00 23.69 -28.74
N THR A 207 -8.62 22.63 -29.25
CA THR A 207 -9.57 22.66 -30.37
C THR A 207 -10.97 22.27 -29.96
N ASP A 208 -11.06 21.33 -29.03
CA ASP A 208 -12.30 20.64 -28.66
C ASP A 208 -13.00 21.33 -27.50
N THR A 209 -14.27 20.96 -27.29
CA THR A 209 -14.99 21.20 -26.04
C THR A 209 -15.33 19.84 -25.43
N GLY A 210 -15.52 19.80 -24.12
CA GLY A 210 -15.78 18.53 -23.47
C GLY A 210 -15.77 18.63 -21.96
N TRP A 211 -15.21 17.63 -21.31
CA TRP A 211 -15.29 17.43 -19.87
C TRP A 211 -13.94 17.02 -19.30
N LEU A 212 -13.60 17.61 -18.16
CA LEU A 212 -12.76 16.97 -17.15
C LEU A 212 -13.66 16.07 -16.34
N VAL A 213 -13.31 14.79 -16.24
CA VAL A 213 -14.14 13.82 -15.51
C VAL A 213 -13.33 13.21 -14.38
N VAL A 214 -13.90 13.21 -13.18
CA VAL A 214 -13.36 12.52 -12.01
C VAL A 214 -14.18 11.26 -11.77
N SER A 215 -13.55 10.09 -11.81
CA SER A 215 -14.22 8.80 -11.65
C SER A 215 -13.79 8.08 -10.38
N ILE A 216 -14.77 7.49 -9.69
CA ILE A 216 -14.56 6.60 -8.53
C ILE A 216 -14.50 5.16 -9.03
N ARG A 217 -13.42 4.46 -8.66
CA ARG A 217 -13.08 3.14 -9.19
C ARG A 217 -13.07 2.06 -8.10
N PRO A 218 -13.76 0.91 -8.28
CA PRO A 218 -13.85 -0.18 -7.30
C PRO A 218 -12.59 -1.07 -7.33
N TYR A 219 -11.42 -0.46 -7.37
CA TYR A 219 -10.14 -1.13 -7.38
C TYR A 219 -9.04 -0.21 -6.90
N ASN A 220 -7.88 -0.80 -6.65
CA ASN A 220 -6.63 -0.16 -6.30
C ASN A 220 -5.45 -0.86 -7.00
N PRO A 221 -4.20 -0.42 -6.77
CA PRO A 221 -3.03 -1.01 -7.40
C PRO A 221 -2.75 -2.49 -7.09
N GLU A 222 -3.45 -3.13 -6.14
CA GLU A 222 -3.34 -4.58 -5.87
C GLU A 222 -4.58 -5.38 -6.34
N GLY A 223 -5.72 -4.74 -6.61
CA GLY A 223 -6.91 -5.45 -7.08
C GLY A 223 -8.23 -4.77 -6.74
N ILE A 224 -9.30 -5.55 -6.81
CA ILE A 224 -10.67 -5.07 -6.57
C ILE A 224 -10.88 -4.62 -5.12
N TYR A 225 -11.61 -3.52 -4.98
CA TYR A 225 -12.20 -3.04 -3.72
C TYR A 225 -13.71 -2.92 -3.89
N PHE A 226 -14.47 -3.54 -2.98
CA PHE A 226 -15.92 -3.58 -3.12
C PHE A 226 -16.57 -2.24 -2.75
N ILE A 227 -17.24 -1.61 -3.72
CA ILE A 227 -18.13 -0.46 -3.53
C ILE A 227 -19.57 -0.94 -3.71
N ASP A 228 -20.23 -1.21 -2.59
CA ASP A 228 -21.61 -1.71 -2.55
C ASP A 228 -22.60 -0.55 -2.70
N HIS A 229 -22.26 0.61 -2.13
CA HIS A 229 -23.08 1.81 -2.18
C HIS A 229 -22.23 3.02 -2.54
N ILE A 230 -22.72 3.83 -3.47
CA ILE A 230 -22.13 5.12 -3.79
C ILE A 230 -23.24 6.14 -4.01
N ARG A 231 -23.09 7.32 -3.45
CA ARG A 231 -24.06 8.42 -3.60
C ARG A 231 -23.34 9.74 -3.73
N TYR A 232 -24.02 10.71 -4.30
CA TYR A 232 -23.58 12.09 -4.41
C TYR A 232 -24.58 12.99 -3.69
N ASP A 233 -24.09 13.72 -2.69
CA ASP A 233 -24.84 14.76 -1.98
C ASP A 233 -23.90 15.92 -1.65
N ASP A 234 -24.40 17.14 -1.49
CA ASP A 234 -23.63 18.29 -1.00
C ASP A 234 -22.22 18.49 -1.63
N SER A 235 -22.07 18.29 -2.94
CA SER A 235 -20.77 18.37 -3.64
C SER A 235 -19.73 17.35 -3.16
N ARG A 236 -20.17 16.19 -2.66
CA ARG A 236 -19.30 15.06 -2.32
C ARG A 236 -19.83 13.74 -2.83
N PHE A 237 -18.93 12.81 -3.16
CA PHE A 237 -19.26 11.39 -3.22
C PHE A 237 -19.12 10.75 -1.84
N VAL A 238 -20.01 9.82 -1.51
CA VAL A 238 -19.95 8.98 -0.31
C VAL A 238 -20.00 7.51 -0.72
N MET A 239 -18.95 6.74 -0.43
CA MET A 239 -18.82 5.31 -0.73
C MET A 239 -18.95 4.49 0.54
N ASN A 240 -19.75 3.42 0.47
CA ASN A 240 -20.02 2.49 1.57
C ASN A 240 -20.42 3.19 2.88
N HIS A 241 -21.09 4.34 2.76
CA HIS A 241 -21.55 5.20 3.87
C HIS A 241 -20.46 5.81 4.76
N THR A 242 -19.18 5.55 4.48
CA THR A 242 -18.07 5.96 5.35
C THR A 242 -17.06 6.83 4.62
N HIS A 243 -16.66 6.47 3.40
CA HIS A 243 -15.57 7.15 2.70
C HIS A 243 -16.13 8.33 1.90
N GLU A 244 -15.48 9.49 1.95
CA GLU A 244 -15.97 10.72 1.31
C GLU A 244 -14.96 11.31 0.33
N VAL A 245 -15.46 11.87 -0.78
CA VAL A 245 -14.68 12.70 -1.72
C VAL A 245 -15.38 14.03 -1.89
N HIS A 246 -14.73 15.11 -1.49
CA HIS A 246 -15.27 16.47 -1.57
C HIS A 246 -14.75 17.18 -2.81
N PHE A 247 -15.62 17.85 -3.55
CA PHE A 247 -15.26 18.67 -4.70
C PHE A 247 -15.29 20.15 -4.34
N GLY A 248 -14.25 20.90 -4.72
CA GLY A 248 -14.21 22.35 -4.58
C GLY A 248 -15.13 23.09 -5.56
N THR A 249 -15.58 22.39 -6.61
CA THR A 249 -16.51 22.89 -7.63
C THR A 249 -17.66 21.91 -7.76
N VAL A 250 -18.89 22.40 -7.95
CA VAL A 250 -20.03 21.53 -8.21
C VAL A 250 -19.94 20.99 -9.66
N PRO A 251 -19.94 19.66 -9.88
CA PRO A 251 -20.03 19.09 -11.22
C PRO A 251 -21.34 19.46 -11.92
N GLU A 252 -21.31 19.56 -13.25
CA GLU A 252 -22.52 19.82 -14.04
C GLU A 252 -23.46 18.62 -14.07
N LYS A 253 -22.89 17.41 -14.05
CA LYS A 253 -23.62 16.16 -13.86
C LYS A 253 -22.77 15.11 -13.15
N VAL A 254 -23.45 14.18 -12.50
CA VAL A 254 -22.85 12.94 -11.99
C VAL A 254 -23.56 11.73 -12.58
N LEU A 255 -22.80 10.69 -12.90
CA LEU A 255 -23.31 9.42 -13.39
C LEU A 255 -22.83 8.27 -12.51
N PHE A 256 -23.65 7.23 -12.38
CA PHE A 256 -23.36 6.03 -11.62
C PHE A 256 -23.61 4.79 -12.45
N SER A 257 -22.79 3.76 -12.31
CA SER A 257 -23.04 2.46 -12.93
C SER A 257 -22.82 1.32 -11.94
N THR A 258 -23.55 0.24 -12.12
CA THR A 258 -23.43 -1.00 -11.36
C THR A 258 -22.88 -2.11 -12.25
N TYR A 259 -22.43 -3.21 -11.65
CA TYR A 259 -21.90 -4.36 -12.39
C TYR A 259 -22.79 -4.81 -13.57
N ASP A 260 -24.11 -4.88 -13.36
CA ASP A 260 -25.09 -5.33 -14.37
C ASP A 260 -25.14 -4.42 -15.61
N HIS A 261 -24.75 -3.15 -15.48
CA HIS A 261 -24.71 -2.16 -16.56
C HIS A 261 -23.30 -1.92 -17.11
N GLY A 262 -22.28 -2.55 -16.52
CA GLY A 262 -20.89 -2.36 -16.89
C GLY A 262 -20.26 -1.08 -16.30
N ASP A 263 -19.12 -0.69 -16.84
CA ASP A 263 -18.39 0.51 -16.40
C ASP A 263 -19.18 1.80 -16.70
N VAL A 264 -19.13 2.79 -15.82
CA VAL A 264 -19.67 4.14 -16.09
C VAL A 264 -19.09 4.74 -17.38
N ALA A 265 -17.88 4.37 -17.77
CA ALA A 265 -17.24 4.81 -19.01
C ALA A 265 -17.92 4.33 -20.31
N LEU A 266 -18.83 3.33 -20.25
CA LEU A 266 -19.50 2.79 -21.43
C LEU A 266 -20.71 3.63 -21.88
N ASP A 267 -21.25 4.49 -21.01
CA ASP A 267 -22.42 5.33 -21.30
C ASP A 267 -22.31 6.69 -20.58
N LEU A 268 -21.49 7.58 -21.14
CA LEU A 268 -21.15 8.89 -20.57
C LEU A 268 -22.05 10.03 -21.07
N ASP A 269 -22.76 9.85 -22.18
CA ASP A 269 -23.59 10.90 -22.81
C ASP A 269 -24.96 11.06 -22.17
N ARG A 270 -25.44 10.05 -21.46
CA ARG A 270 -26.77 10.11 -20.84
C ARG A 270 -26.91 11.25 -19.82
N PRO A 271 -28.14 11.78 -19.64
CA PRO A 271 -28.42 12.74 -18.58
C PRO A 271 -28.31 12.08 -17.20
N GLN A 272 -28.06 12.89 -16.18
CA GLN A 272 -28.16 12.43 -14.80
C GLN A 272 -29.62 12.13 -14.47
N SER A 273 -29.90 10.89 -14.07
CA SER A 273 -31.22 10.43 -13.61
C SER A 273 -31.26 10.10 -12.12
N GLU A 274 -30.10 9.88 -11.51
CA GLU A 274 -29.94 9.33 -10.16
C GLU A 274 -28.87 10.11 -9.39
N ASP A 275 -28.95 10.08 -8.06
CA ASP A 275 -27.97 10.63 -7.13
C ASP A 275 -27.22 9.55 -6.35
N GLN A 276 -27.56 8.28 -6.56
CA GLN A 276 -26.94 7.13 -5.90
C GLN A 276 -27.06 5.85 -6.70
N ALA A 277 -26.20 4.88 -6.39
CA ALA A 277 -26.28 3.51 -6.87
C ALA A 277 -25.97 2.50 -5.76
N ALA A 278 -26.66 1.36 -5.81
CA ALA A 278 -26.41 0.20 -4.97
C ALA A 278 -26.05 -0.99 -5.87
N CYS A 279 -24.87 -1.56 -5.68
CA CYS A 279 -24.37 -2.69 -6.45
C CYS A 279 -24.15 -3.90 -5.53
N PRO A 280 -25.01 -4.94 -5.59
CA PRO A 280 -24.87 -6.13 -4.73
C PRO A 280 -23.56 -6.90 -4.91
N ILE A 281 -22.87 -6.73 -6.04
CA ILE A 281 -21.57 -7.36 -6.33
C ILE A 281 -20.40 -6.49 -5.83
N GLY A 282 -20.66 -5.25 -5.43
CA GLY A 282 -19.64 -4.33 -4.94
C GLY A 282 -18.78 -3.73 -6.05
N MET A 283 -19.29 -3.60 -7.27
CA MET A 283 -18.53 -3.04 -8.40
C MET A 283 -19.15 -1.73 -8.91
N ALA A 284 -19.73 -0.94 -8.00
CA ALA A 284 -20.26 0.37 -8.37
C ALA A 284 -19.13 1.30 -8.84
N THR A 285 -19.41 2.07 -9.91
CA THR A 285 -18.54 3.12 -10.43
C THR A 285 -19.32 4.43 -10.50
N ALA A 286 -18.62 5.56 -10.41
CA ALA A 286 -19.23 6.87 -10.60
C ALA A 286 -18.31 7.80 -11.40
N ALA A 287 -18.89 8.84 -11.99
CA ALA A 287 -18.19 9.86 -12.75
C ALA A 287 -18.83 11.24 -12.49
N ALA A 288 -18.03 12.23 -12.13
CA ALA A 288 -18.41 13.64 -11.99
C ALA A 288 -17.82 14.46 -13.13
N PHE A 289 -18.64 15.28 -13.79
CA PHE A 289 -18.30 15.98 -15.03
C PHE A 289 -18.16 17.48 -14.81
N PHE A 290 -17.04 18.04 -15.28
CA PHE A 290 -16.73 19.46 -15.20
C PHE A 290 -16.43 20.01 -16.61
N PRO A 291 -17.19 21.00 -17.10
CA PRO A 291 -17.11 21.41 -18.50
C PRO A 291 -15.76 22.06 -18.81
N ILE A 292 -15.22 21.82 -20.00
CA ILE A 292 -14.05 22.51 -20.57
C ILE A 292 -14.45 23.18 -21.89
N GLY A 293 -14.18 24.48 -21.99
CA GLY A 293 -14.34 25.26 -23.21
C GLY A 293 -13.19 25.05 -24.22
N ALA A 294 -13.42 25.45 -25.48
CA ALA A 294 -12.38 25.40 -26.50
C ALA A 294 -11.34 26.48 -26.24
N LYS A 295 -10.05 26.11 -26.31
CA LYS A 295 -8.91 26.96 -25.92
C LYS A 295 -8.99 27.39 -24.45
N ASP A 296 -9.61 26.56 -23.62
CA ASP A 296 -9.79 26.80 -22.19
C ASP A 296 -9.21 25.66 -21.36
N ALA A 297 -9.11 25.89 -20.06
CA ALA A 297 -8.70 24.90 -19.08
C ALA A 297 -9.60 24.96 -17.85
N THR A 298 -10.06 23.79 -17.42
CA THR A 298 -10.83 23.63 -16.19
C THR A 298 -9.95 23.01 -15.14
N GLN A 299 -9.94 23.62 -13.95
CA GLN A 299 -9.25 23.10 -12.78
C GLN A 299 -10.26 22.85 -11.67
N ILE A 300 -10.14 21.69 -11.02
CA ILE A 300 -10.97 21.32 -9.89
C ILE A 300 -10.10 20.81 -8.75
N ASP A 301 -10.49 21.15 -7.52
CA ASP A 301 -9.88 20.65 -6.31
C ASP A 301 -10.72 19.50 -5.74
N ILE A 302 -10.04 18.43 -5.35
CA ILE A 302 -10.60 17.21 -4.77
C ILE A 302 -9.97 17.03 -3.40
N GLN A 303 -10.78 16.71 -2.39
CA GLN A 303 -10.30 16.43 -1.04
C GLN A 303 -10.86 15.12 -0.51
N VAL A 304 -10.00 14.30 0.08
CA VAL A 304 -10.40 13.06 0.77
C VAL A 304 -9.91 13.13 2.21
N PRO A 305 -10.82 13.07 3.22
CA PRO A 305 -10.43 13.01 4.62
C PRO A 305 -9.61 11.76 4.93
N LEU A 306 -8.49 11.91 5.63
CA LEU A 306 -7.58 10.80 5.97
C LEU A 306 -7.82 10.23 7.38
N ASN A 307 -8.80 10.75 8.11
CA ASN A 307 -9.11 10.36 9.49
C ASN A 307 -9.48 8.87 9.64
N GLN A 308 -9.83 8.21 8.54
CA GLN A 308 -10.23 6.80 8.49
C GLN A 308 -9.04 5.84 8.38
N ASP A 309 -7.88 6.37 7.97
CA ASP A 309 -6.61 5.63 7.85
C ASP A 309 -5.75 5.73 9.11
N THR A 310 -6.18 6.57 10.07
CA THR A 310 -5.52 6.83 11.34
C THR A 310 -6.28 6.13 12.48
N ASP A 311 -6.22 4.80 12.51
CA ASP A 311 -6.42 4.10 13.77
C ASP A 311 -5.26 4.53 14.69
N VAL A 312 -5.60 5.05 15.87
CA VAL A 312 -4.69 5.68 16.87
C VAL A 312 -4.61 7.21 16.76
N VAL A 313 -5.39 7.84 17.62
CA VAL A 313 -5.14 9.09 18.36
C VAL A 313 -3.69 9.58 18.20
N SER A 314 -3.41 10.44 17.22
CA SER A 314 -2.38 11.43 17.42
C SER A 314 -3.02 12.51 18.29
N SER A 315 -2.39 12.74 19.44
CA SER A 315 -2.84 13.70 20.44
C SER A 315 -3.21 15.03 19.78
N ASN A 316 -4.49 15.38 19.88
CA ASN A 316 -5.02 16.71 19.63
C ASN A 316 -4.33 17.68 20.61
N THR A 317 -3.11 18.12 20.31
CA THR A 317 -2.37 19.09 21.14
C THR A 317 -2.82 20.52 20.85
N GLY A 318 -3.80 20.73 19.95
CA GLY A 318 -4.27 22.04 19.54
C GLY A 318 -3.19 22.90 18.87
N ARG A 319 -2.01 22.32 18.56
CA ARG A 319 -0.92 23.00 17.85
C ARG A 319 -1.02 22.68 16.36
N PRO A 320 -0.89 23.68 15.48
CA PRO A 320 -0.78 23.45 14.04
C PRO A 320 0.34 22.45 13.75
N ALA A 321 0.13 21.59 12.75
CA ALA A 321 1.20 20.70 12.34
C ALA A 321 2.35 21.55 11.76
N ALA A 322 3.59 21.21 12.12
CA ALA A 322 4.74 21.86 11.50
C ALA A 322 4.79 21.46 10.02
N PRO A 323 4.97 22.41 9.07
CA PRO A 323 5.07 22.08 7.65
C PRO A 323 6.17 21.05 7.38
N ALA A 324 5.99 20.19 6.36
CA ALA A 324 6.99 19.17 6.04
C ALA A 324 8.39 19.76 5.78
N SER A 325 8.45 20.95 5.16
CA SER A 325 9.69 21.70 4.94
C SER A 325 10.42 22.07 6.23
N GLN A 326 9.70 22.37 7.30
CA GLN A 326 10.28 22.64 8.62
C GLN A 326 10.89 21.36 9.22
N MET A 327 10.28 20.20 8.99
CA MET A 327 10.83 18.92 9.46
C MET A 327 12.09 18.55 8.69
N VAL A 328 12.10 18.75 7.37
CA VAL A 328 13.31 18.58 6.54
C VAL A 328 14.41 19.56 6.96
N SER A 329 14.09 20.80 7.35
CA SER A 329 15.11 21.76 7.81
C SER A 329 15.85 21.35 9.09
N LYS A 330 15.30 20.37 9.84
CA LYS A 330 15.91 19.82 11.06
C LYS A 330 16.80 18.60 10.77
N THR A 331 16.86 18.13 9.52
CA THR A 331 17.75 17.03 9.15
C THR A 331 19.13 17.54 8.74
N ALA A 332 20.13 16.67 8.83
CA ALA A 332 21.41 16.93 8.17
C ALA A 332 21.19 17.22 6.68
N ALA A 333 21.92 18.19 6.15
CA ALA A 333 21.88 18.57 4.74
C ALA A 333 23.10 18.03 4.01
N LEU A 334 22.92 17.65 2.75
CA LEU A 334 23.99 17.23 1.86
C LEU A 334 23.85 18.00 0.54
N THR A 335 24.95 18.60 0.09
CA THR A 335 25.03 19.27 -1.23
C THR A 335 25.85 18.40 -2.17
N ILE A 336 25.23 17.95 -3.26
CA ILE A 336 25.84 17.13 -4.29
C ILE A 336 25.83 17.93 -5.60
N PRO A 337 26.97 18.10 -6.29
CA PRO A 337 27.02 18.87 -7.55
C PRO A 337 26.15 18.31 -8.67
N ASP A 338 25.94 16.99 -8.68
CA ASP A 338 25.06 16.33 -9.63
C ASP A 338 23.59 16.44 -9.19
N ALA A 339 22.77 17.08 -10.04
CA ALA A 339 21.37 17.34 -9.75
C ALA A 339 20.52 16.06 -9.61
N GLY A 340 20.88 14.98 -10.32
CA GLY A 340 20.20 13.69 -10.21
C GLY A 340 20.46 13.03 -8.86
N PHE A 341 21.71 12.98 -8.43
CA PHE A 341 22.06 12.46 -7.10
C PHE A 341 21.53 13.35 -5.97
N GLN A 342 21.52 14.67 -6.14
CA GLN A 342 20.89 15.59 -5.19
C GLN A 342 19.40 15.25 -5.03
N PHE A 343 18.68 15.09 -6.14
CA PHE A 343 17.27 14.69 -6.11
C PHE A 343 17.07 13.34 -5.40
N LEU A 344 17.89 12.33 -5.71
CA LEU A 344 17.79 11.02 -5.05
C LEU A 344 18.00 11.10 -3.54
N TYR A 345 18.96 11.90 -3.08
CA TYR A 345 19.17 12.14 -1.66
C TYR A 345 17.96 12.85 -1.02
N ASP A 346 17.51 13.96 -1.62
CA ASP A 346 16.41 14.76 -1.08
C ASP A 346 15.08 14.01 -1.04
N ALA A 347 14.84 13.14 -2.03
CA ALA A 347 13.71 12.23 -2.06
C ALA A 347 13.84 11.16 -0.97
N ALA A 348 15.02 10.55 -0.79
CA ALA A 348 15.25 9.53 0.25
C ALA A 348 15.03 10.08 1.66
N VAL A 349 15.47 11.32 1.94
CA VAL A 349 15.22 11.99 3.23
C VAL A 349 13.71 12.12 3.50
N ARG A 350 12.94 12.59 2.51
CA ARG A 350 11.48 12.74 2.64
C ARG A 350 10.77 11.40 2.77
N THR A 351 11.20 10.37 2.04
CA THR A 351 10.68 9.01 2.17
C THR A 351 10.94 8.44 3.56
N LEU A 352 12.15 8.63 4.13
CA LEU A 352 12.46 8.18 5.49
C LEU A 352 11.59 8.90 6.54
N LEU A 353 11.38 10.21 6.38
CA LEU A 353 10.50 10.99 7.26
C LEU A 353 9.05 10.53 7.17
N LEU A 354 8.55 10.30 5.96
CA LEU A 354 7.20 9.82 5.69
C LEU A 354 6.97 8.45 6.34
N LEU A 355 7.84 7.49 6.04
CA LEU A 355 7.70 6.10 6.46
C LEU A 355 8.19 5.82 7.90
N SER A 356 8.35 6.87 8.70
CA SER A 356 8.69 6.80 10.13
C SER A 356 7.85 7.74 11.01
N ALA A 357 6.69 8.18 10.49
CA ALA A 357 5.80 9.12 11.17
C ALA A 357 5.33 8.59 12.53
N ASP A 358 4.74 7.39 12.55
CA ASP A 358 4.41 6.68 13.78
C ASP A 358 5.44 5.57 14.05
N GLU A 359 5.22 4.37 13.53
CA GLU A 359 6.25 3.33 13.44
C GLU A 359 6.98 3.36 12.10
N VAL A 360 8.09 2.62 12.02
CA VAL A 360 8.79 2.45 10.75
C VAL A 360 8.09 1.39 9.91
N VAL A 361 7.78 1.74 8.66
CA VAL A 361 7.26 0.82 7.65
C VAL A 361 8.16 0.84 6.40
N PRO A 362 8.53 -0.31 5.81
CA PRO A 362 9.39 -0.34 4.62
C PRO A 362 8.71 0.14 3.34
N GLY A 363 7.38 0.22 3.33
CA GLY A 363 6.65 0.79 2.21
C GLY A 363 5.25 1.28 2.58
N PRO A 364 4.63 2.09 1.71
CA PRO A 364 3.38 2.77 2.00
C PRO A 364 2.13 1.89 1.83
N TYR A 365 2.25 0.75 1.12
CA TYR A 365 1.11 -0.10 0.76
C TYR A 365 1.34 -1.58 1.09
N THR A 366 1.79 -2.40 0.13
CA THR A 366 1.97 -3.85 0.35
C THR A 366 2.90 -4.17 1.51
N TYR A 367 3.87 -3.29 1.74
CA TYR A 367 4.86 -3.37 2.80
C TYR A 367 4.56 -2.40 3.97
N ARG A 368 3.31 -1.93 4.13
CA ARG A 368 2.88 -1.09 5.27
C ARG A 368 2.72 -1.94 6.54
N ARG A 369 3.82 -2.55 6.99
CA ARG A 369 3.89 -3.39 8.19
C ARG A 369 5.25 -3.21 8.85
N PHE A 370 5.30 -3.37 10.16
CA PHE A 370 6.55 -3.30 10.90
C PHE A 370 7.42 -4.56 10.67
N TRP A 371 8.71 -4.33 10.43
CA TRP A 371 9.76 -5.35 10.33
C TRP A 371 10.99 -4.84 11.08
N PHE A 372 11.54 -5.63 12.01
CA PHE A 372 12.68 -5.19 12.82
C PHE A 372 13.91 -4.86 11.97
N ARG A 373 14.16 -5.64 10.93
CA ARG A 373 15.29 -5.43 10.00
C ARG A 373 15.22 -4.06 9.34
N ASP A 374 14.13 -3.79 8.63
CA ASP A 374 13.88 -2.52 7.93
C ASP A 374 13.89 -1.36 8.91
N ALA A 375 13.19 -1.50 10.05
CA ALA A 375 13.16 -0.49 11.09
C ALA A 375 14.57 -0.10 11.55
N CYS A 376 15.42 -1.08 11.88
CA CYS A 376 16.77 -0.81 12.36
C CYS A 376 17.64 -0.14 11.28
N LEU A 377 17.55 -0.58 10.02
CA LEU A 377 18.32 0.01 8.91
C LEU A 377 17.88 1.45 8.61
N MET A 378 16.57 1.70 8.53
CA MET A 378 16.01 3.03 8.34
C MET A 378 16.34 3.95 9.52
N MET A 379 16.29 3.44 10.75
CA MET A 379 16.68 4.21 11.95
C MET A 379 18.15 4.59 11.96
N ASN A 380 19.06 3.77 11.41
CA ASN A 380 20.45 4.16 11.25
C ASN A 380 20.60 5.33 10.24
N ALA A 381 19.80 5.36 9.18
CA ALA A 381 19.76 6.51 8.27
C ALA A 381 19.17 7.76 8.97
N LEU A 382 18.08 7.60 9.73
CA LEU A 382 17.50 8.69 10.55
C LEU A 382 18.50 9.24 11.58
N LEU A 383 19.32 8.40 12.20
CA LEU A 383 20.43 8.83 13.07
C LEU A 383 21.46 9.66 12.30
N GLY A 384 21.84 9.22 11.10
CA GLY A 384 22.73 9.96 10.20
C GLY A 384 22.15 11.32 9.78
N LEU A 385 20.83 11.44 9.73
CA LEU A 385 20.10 12.68 9.49
C LEU A 385 19.95 13.57 10.74
N GLY A 386 20.49 13.17 11.90
CA GLY A 386 20.40 13.94 13.13
C GLY A 386 19.07 13.79 13.88
N LEU A 387 18.20 12.86 13.47
CA LEU A 387 16.86 12.67 14.05
C LEU A 387 16.87 11.79 15.31
N ALA A 388 17.81 12.05 16.22
CA ALA A 388 18.03 11.23 17.43
C ALA A 388 16.76 11.03 18.26
N LYS A 389 15.98 12.09 18.52
CA LYS A 389 14.72 12.00 19.30
C LYS A 389 13.68 11.09 18.66
N ARG A 390 13.59 11.08 17.32
CA ARG A 390 12.69 10.19 16.60
C ARG A 390 13.16 8.74 16.75
N CYS A 391 14.46 8.49 16.62
CA CYS A 391 15.02 7.16 16.84
C CYS A 391 14.84 6.68 18.29
N GLU A 392 15.00 7.55 19.28
CA GLU A 392 14.76 7.22 20.69
C GLU A 392 13.33 6.72 20.92
N ARG A 393 12.33 7.47 20.43
CA ARG A 393 10.91 7.10 20.48
C ARG A 393 10.66 5.73 19.83
N LEU A 394 11.25 5.49 18.66
CA LEU A 394 11.09 4.23 17.93
C LEU A 394 11.73 3.05 18.69
N ILE A 395 12.93 3.22 19.27
CA ILE A 395 13.59 2.17 20.07
C ILE A 395 12.75 1.83 21.31
N GLN A 396 12.19 2.84 21.99
CA GLN A 396 11.33 2.63 23.15
C GLN A 396 10.10 1.77 22.79
N GLY A 397 9.55 1.92 21.57
CA GLY A 397 8.43 1.13 21.09
C GLY A 397 8.72 -0.37 20.93
N PHE A 398 9.99 -0.78 20.81
CA PHE A 398 10.36 -2.18 20.56
C PHE A 398 9.96 -3.14 21.70
N GLU A 399 9.87 -2.64 22.94
CA GLU A 399 9.46 -3.45 24.09
C GLU A 399 8.09 -4.13 23.88
N SER A 400 7.16 -3.43 23.21
CA SER A 400 5.80 -3.91 22.92
C SER A 400 5.77 -5.16 22.02
N ARG A 401 6.85 -5.38 21.26
CA ARG A 401 7.01 -6.49 20.30
C ARG A 401 8.00 -7.55 20.80
N GLN A 402 8.32 -7.54 22.10
CA GLN A 402 9.22 -8.52 22.72
C GLN A 402 8.44 -9.63 23.46
N LYS A 403 8.71 -10.90 23.13
CA LYS A 403 8.21 -12.04 23.91
C LYS A 403 8.85 -12.10 25.30
N LEU A 404 8.18 -12.82 26.20
CA LEU A 404 8.73 -13.17 27.53
C LEU A 404 10.11 -13.86 27.46
N SER A 405 10.38 -14.61 26.38
CA SER A 405 11.67 -15.26 26.14
C SER A 405 12.82 -14.28 25.85
N GLY A 406 12.52 -13.00 25.61
CA GLY A 406 13.48 -11.99 25.14
C GLY A 406 13.57 -11.89 23.61
N TYR A 407 12.78 -12.66 22.86
CA TYR A 407 12.74 -12.57 21.41
C TYR A 407 11.95 -11.36 20.94
N PHE A 408 12.57 -10.45 20.20
CA PHE A 408 11.90 -9.37 19.47
C PHE A 408 11.29 -9.95 18.19
N GLN A 409 9.96 -9.98 18.14
CA GLN A 409 9.23 -10.64 17.06
C GLN A 409 8.34 -9.64 16.31
N SER A 410 8.63 -9.42 15.04
CA SER A 410 7.67 -8.89 14.07
C SER A 410 6.98 -10.02 13.31
N GLN A 411 7.75 -11.01 12.84
CA GLN A 411 7.25 -12.23 12.21
C GLN A 411 7.94 -13.45 12.82
N GLU A 412 7.30 -14.61 12.80
CA GLU A 412 7.93 -15.84 13.29
C GLU A 412 9.15 -16.22 12.43
N GLY A 413 10.27 -16.62 13.06
CA GLY A 413 11.43 -17.16 12.34
C GLY A 413 12.49 -16.15 11.89
N GLU A 414 12.30 -14.86 12.17
CA GLU A 414 13.30 -13.80 11.95
C GLU A 414 14.38 -13.83 13.04
N TRP A 415 15.44 -14.62 12.84
CA TRP A 415 16.47 -14.77 13.88
C TRP A 415 17.43 -13.58 14.01
N ASP A 416 17.47 -12.70 13.02
CA ASP A 416 18.32 -11.52 13.04
C ASP A 416 17.73 -10.35 13.85
N SER A 417 16.42 -10.34 14.14
CA SER A 417 15.73 -9.24 14.83
C SER A 417 16.41 -8.81 16.14
N ASN A 418 16.77 -9.76 17.01
CA ASN A 418 17.46 -9.43 18.26
C ASN A 418 18.84 -8.79 18.01
N GLY A 419 19.57 -9.25 17.00
CA GLY A 419 20.86 -8.68 16.63
C GLY A 419 20.73 -7.26 16.10
N GLN A 420 19.73 -7.02 15.23
CA GLN A 420 19.41 -5.70 14.68
C GLN A 420 19.02 -4.71 15.77
N VAL A 421 18.15 -5.11 16.69
CA VAL A 421 17.71 -4.27 17.83
C VAL A 421 18.89 -3.86 18.72
N LEU A 422 19.76 -4.82 19.08
CA LEU A 422 20.95 -4.53 19.89
C LEU A 422 21.93 -3.63 19.14
N TRP A 423 22.11 -3.86 17.84
CA TRP A 423 22.97 -3.05 16.99
C TRP A 423 22.47 -1.61 16.91
N ILE A 424 21.19 -1.38 16.59
CA ILE A 424 20.67 -0.01 16.47
C ILE A 424 20.64 0.72 17.82
N ALA A 425 20.36 0.01 18.92
CA ALA A 425 20.43 0.57 20.27
C ALA A 425 21.87 0.99 20.63
N HIS A 426 22.86 0.17 20.28
CA HIS A 426 24.26 0.52 20.45
C HIS A 426 24.67 1.72 19.58
N ARG A 427 24.26 1.74 18.31
CA ARG A 427 24.49 2.87 17.39
C ARG A 427 23.89 4.16 17.93
N PHE A 428 22.65 4.12 18.43
CA PHE A 428 22.01 5.26 19.07
C PHE A 428 22.85 5.79 20.24
N ALA A 429 23.29 4.91 21.15
CA ALA A 429 24.10 5.30 22.30
C ALA A 429 25.47 5.88 21.87
N GLN A 430 26.10 5.31 20.84
CA GLN A 430 27.35 5.85 20.29
C GLN A 430 27.17 7.24 19.66
N CYS A 431 26.08 7.47 18.93
CA CYS A 431 25.82 8.74 18.25
C CYS A 431 25.37 9.85 19.19
N THR A 432 24.66 9.52 20.26
CA THR A 432 24.03 10.50 21.16
C THR A 432 24.74 10.68 22.50
N GLY A 433 25.54 9.69 22.92
CA GLY A 433 26.07 9.60 24.28
C GLY A 433 25.01 9.31 25.34
N GLN A 434 23.75 9.06 24.95
CA GLN A 434 22.64 8.84 25.86
C GLN A 434 22.49 7.37 26.23
N GLY A 435 22.20 7.12 27.50
CA GLY A 435 21.80 5.80 27.99
C GLY A 435 20.30 5.56 27.79
N PHE A 436 19.87 4.33 28.00
CA PHE A 436 18.46 3.95 27.97
C PHE A 436 17.85 3.96 29.37
N SER A 437 16.52 4.10 29.44
CA SER A 437 15.77 3.88 30.68
C SER A 437 16.00 2.45 31.20
N THR A 438 15.75 2.23 32.49
CA THR A 438 15.88 0.90 33.10
C THR A 438 15.00 -0.16 32.42
N SER A 439 13.80 0.22 31.95
CA SER A 439 12.91 -0.71 31.23
C SER A 439 13.54 -1.14 29.90
N VAL A 440 13.99 -0.18 29.09
CA VAL A 440 14.53 -0.43 27.75
C VAL A 440 15.82 -1.22 27.88
N PHE A 441 16.70 -0.84 28.81
CA PHE A 441 17.92 -1.59 29.07
C PHE A 441 17.63 -3.04 29.49
N THR A 442 16.62 -3.27 30.33
CA THR A 442 16.20 -4.63 30.72
C THR A 442 15.70 -5.42 29.51
N SER A 443 14.90 -4.80 28.64
CA SER A 443 14.43 -5.42 27.40
C SER A 443 15.60 -5.79 26.47
N LEU A 444 16.56 -4.89 26.25
CA LEU A 444 17.76 -5.15 25.46
C LEU A 444 18.57 -6.32 26.04
N MET A 445 18.77 -6.35 27.36
CA MET A 445 19.49 -7.45 28.01
C MET A 445 18.79 -8.81 27.89
N LYS A 446 17.45 -8.83 27.92
CA LYS A 446 16.68 -10.06 27.58
C LYS A 446 16.96 -10.47 26.14
N GLY A 447 17.03 -9.52 25.21
CA GLY A 447 17.37 -9.76 23.81
C GLY A 447 18.75 -10.40 23.63
N ALA A 448 19.76 -9.88 24.32
CA ALA A 448 21.11 -10.43 24.31
C ALA A 448 21.17 -11.85 24.90
N ARG A 449 20.50 -12.07 26.04
CA ARG A 449 20.40 -13.42 26.63
C ARG A 449 19.72 -14.39 25.67
N TRP A 450 18.65 -13.98 25.00
CA TRP A 450 17.98 -14.83 24.02
C TRP A 450 18.94 -15.31 22.93
N ILE A 451 19.80 -14.44 22.37
CA ILE A 451 20.81 -14.84 21.38
C ILE A 451 21.72 -15.93 21.95
N VAL A 452 22.23 -15.74 23.18
CA VAL A 452 23.12 -16.72 23.83
C VAL A 452 22.44 -18.09 23.97
N HIS A 453 21.16 -18.11 24.35
CA HIS A 453 20.40 -19.36 24.53
C HIS A 453 19.97 -20.01 23.21
N LYS A 454 19.69 -19.20 22.18
CA LYS A 454 19.21 -19.66 20.88
C LYS A 454 20.32 -20.28 20.03
N ARG A 455 21.57 -19.81 20.17
CA ARG A 455 22.73 -20.36 19.47
C ARG A 455 22.84 -21.86 19.72
N ARG A 456 23.26 -22.59 18.69
CA ARG A 456 23.45 -24.04 18.79
C ARG A 456 24.48 -24.36 19.87
N SER A 457 24.05 -25.12 20.88
CA SER A 457 24.88 -25.54 22.01
C SER A 457 25.75 -26.77 21.69
N LYS A 458 25.30 -27.62 20.75
CA LYS A 458 26.08 -28.77 20.27
C LYS A 458 27.24 -28.27 19.42
N LYS A 459 28.46 -28.58 19.84
CA LYS A 459 29.70 -28.40 19.07
C LYS A 459 30.00 -29.70 18.32
N ASP A 460 29.34 -29.91 17.18
CA ASP A 460 29.49 -31.13 16.38
C ASP A 460 30.67 -31.09 15.40
N GLY A 461 31.55 -30.09 15.53
CA GLY A 461 32.74 -29.87 14.71
C GLY A 461 32.41 -29.24 13.36
N LYS A 462 31.19 -28.74 13.16
CA LYS A 462 30.75 -28.16 11.89
C LYS A 462 31.01 -26.66 11.85
N PRO A 463 31.16 -26.07 10.64
CA PRO A 463 31.39 -24.63 10.47
C PRO A 463 30.31 -23.72 11.09
N HIS A 464 29.13 -24.27 11.40
CA HIS A 464 27.99 -23.54 11.95
C HIS A 464 27.78 -23.77 13.46
N ASP A 465 28.74 -24.37 14.15
CA ASP A 465 28.71 -24.50 15.60
C ASP A 465 28.70 -23.12 16.28
N GLY A 466 27.78 -22.95 17.24
CA GLY A 466 27.56 -21.66 17.86
C GLY A 466 26.98 -20.61 16.91
N LEU A 467 26.43 -20.96 15.74
CA LEU A 467 25.53 -20.06 15.00
C LEU A 467 24.08 -20.22 15.49
N LEU A 468 23.23 -19.29 15.07
CA LEU A 468 21.78 -19.45 15.21
C LEU A 468 21.33 -20.67 14.38
N PRO A 469 20.25 -21.37 14.79
CA PRO A 469 19.65 -22.42 13.97
C PRO A 469 19.16 -21.85 12.65
N ALA A 470 18.90 -22.72 11.66
CA ALA A 470 18.27 -22.30 10.42
C ALA A 470 16.96 -21.56 10.72
N GLY A 471 16.74 -20.45 10.02
CA GLY A 471 15.59 -19.59 10.18
C GLY A 471 14.88 -19.36 8.87
N PHE A 472 13.80 -18.60 8.98
CA PHE A 472 13.06 -18.14 7.82
C PHE A 472 13.62 -16.78 7.40
N SER A 473 13.92 -16.62 6.10
CA SER A 473 14.22 -15.33 5.48
C SER A 473 12.97 -14.87 4.74
N ALA A 474 12.46 -13.70 5.06
CA ALA A 474 11.30 -13.12 4.36
C ALA A 474 11.68 -12.51 2.99
N GLU A 475 12.96 -12.44 2.65
CA GLU A 475 13.44 -11.90 1.39
C GLU A 475 13.76 -12.99 0.36
N HIS A 476 13.79 -12.58 -0.91
CA HIS A 476 14.08 -13.41 -2.09
C HIS A 476 15.49 -14.03 -2.09
N LEU A 477 16.36 -13.58 -1.19
CA LEU A 477 17.63 -14.20 -0.87
C LEU A 477 17.34 -15.23 0.23
N GLY A 478 17.08 -16.47 -0.18
CA GLY A 478 16.82 -17.59 0.73
C GLY A 478 17.89 -17.76 1.82
N PRO A 479 17.63 -18.63 2.81
CA PRO A 479 18.54 -18.84 3.94
C PRO A 479 19.93 -19.37 3.58
#